data_AF-A0A7C5SUC2-F1
#
_entry.id   AF-A0A7C5SUC2-F1
#
_cell.length_a   1.000
_cell.length_b   1.000
_cell.length_c   1.000
_cell.angle_alpha   90.00
_cell.angle_beta   90.00
_cell.angle_gamma   90.00
#
_symmetry.space_group_name_H-M   'P 1'
#
loop_
_entity.id
_entity.type
_entity.pdbx_description
1 polymer ?
#
loop_
_entity_poly.entity_id
_entity_poly.type
_entity_poly.pdbx_seq_one_letter_code
_entity_poly.pdbx_strand_id
1 'polypeptide(L)'
;MMDLLLVIVLTSLAMVITTLVAYALYLYSLSATKTIAKPTKEKTLIYACGEDIDEKTASVSDVNLYVTIWNEIFKPLYDMLRKRVHTGVLNDWFFWMFLLLIIAYTIIVLLGGVGGV
;
A
#
# COMPACT_ATOMS: atom_id res chain seq x y z
N MET A 1 -14.94 -29.16 -43.08
CA MET A 1 -14.26 -28.39 -42.02
C MET A 1 -14.23 -26.95 -42.45
N MET A 2 -14.67 -26.03 -41.59
CA MET A 2 -14.62 -24.59 -41.89
C MET A 2 -13.16 -24.12 -41.78
N ASP A 3 -12.70 -23.32 -42.74
CA ASP A 3 -11.32 -22.82 -42.75
C ASP A 3 -11.04 -21.99 -41.48
N LEU A 4 -9.89 -22.21 -40.85
CA LEU A 4 -9.50 -21.59 -39.58
C LEU A 4 -9.51 -20.05 -39.70
N LEU A 5 -9.07 -19.51 -40.83
CA LEU A 5 -9.11 -18.07 -41.10
C LEU A 5 -10.54 -17.52 -41.08
N LEU A 6 -11.48 -18.25 -41.68
CA LEU A 6 -12.88 -17.84 -41.74
C LEU A 6 -13.53 -17.87 -40.34
N VAL A 7 -13.17 -18.85 -39.50
CA VAL A 7 -13.61 -18.90 -38.09
C VAL A 7 -13.08 -17.70 -37.30
N ILE A 8 -11.80 -17.33 -37.47
CA ILE A 8 -11.19 -16.19 -36.78
C ILE A 8 -11.86 -14.87 -37.20
N VAL A 9 -12.14 -14.70 -38.49
CA VAL A 9 -12.80 -13.50 -39.01
C VAL A 9 -14.24 -13.39 -38.48
N LEU A 10 -15.00 -14.48 -38.48
CA LEU A 10 -16.38 -14.46 -37.97
C LEU A 10 -16.45 -14.21 -36.46
N THR A 11 -15.54 -14.81 -35.69
CA THR A 11 -15.49 -14.62 -34.24
C THR A 11 -15.07 -13.20 -33.86
N SER A 12 -14.07 -12.63 -34.52
CA SER A 12 -13.69 -11.23 -34.31
C SER A 12 -14.79 -10.25 -34.70
N LEU A 13 -15.48 -10.48 -35.83
CA LEU A 13 -16.63 -9.67 -36.25
C LEU A 13 -17.78 -9.77 -35.24
N ALA A 14 -18.09 -10.97 -34.74
CA ALA A 14 -19.09 -11.15 -33.69
C ALA A 14 -18.74 -10.38 -32.41
N MET A 15 -17.47 -10.41 -31.97
CA MET A 15 -17.00 -9.64 -30.80
C MET A 15 -17.12 -8.12 -31.01
N VAL A 16 -16.81 -7.62 -32.21
CA VAL A 16 -16.96 -6.19 -32.53
C VAL A 16 -18.44 -5.79 -32.48
N ILE A 17 -19.32 -6.58 -33.09
CA ILE A 17 -20.76 -6.31 -33.10
C ILE A 17 -21.33 -6.31 -31.68
N THR A 18 -21.00 -7.31 -30.86
CA THR A 18 -21.49 -7.38 -29.48
C THR A 18 -21.01 -6.18 -28.66
N THR A 19 -19.75 -5.77 -28.85
CA THR A 19 -19.19 -4.58 -28.18
C THR A 19 -19.91 -3.31 -28.62
N LEU A 20 -20.19 -3.15 -29.92
CA LEU A 20 -20.93 -2.00 -30.45
C LEU A 20 -22.36 -1.94 -29.90
N VAL A 21 -23.05 -3.09 -29.81
CA VAL A 21 -24.39 -3.16 -29.22
C VAL A 21 -24.36 -2.79 -27.74
N ALA A 22 -23.42 -3.35 -26.97
CA ALA A 22 -23.28 -3.02 -25.55
C ALA A 22 -22.98 -1.53 -25.34
N TYR A 23 -22.10 -0.95 -26.17
CA TYR A 23 -21.77 0.47 -26.12
C TYR A 23 -22.96 1.35 -26.49
N ALA A 24 -23.73 1.00 -27.53
CA ALA A 24 -24.94 1.71 -27.89
C ALA A 24 -25.99 1.68 -26.78
N LEU A 25 -26.19 0.53 -26.13
CA LEU A 25 -27.07 0.39 -24.98
C LEU A 25 -26.60 1.25 -23.79
N TYR A 26 -25.29 1.33 -23.56
CA TYR A 26 -24.71 2.20 -22.53
C TYR A 26 -24.93 3.69 -22.84
N LEU A 27 -24.73 4.13 -24.08
CA LEU A 27 -25.02 5.52 -24.47
C LEU A 27 -26.52 5.83 -24.38
N TYR A 28 -27.38 4.89 -24.75
CA TYR A 28 -28.81 5.01 -24.59
C TYR A 28 -29.20 5.12 -23.11
N SER A 29 -28.64 4.28 -22.24
CA SER A 29 -28.94 4.32 -20.81
C SER A 29 -28.46 5.63 -20.18
N LEU A 30 -27.29 6.14 -20.54
CA LEU A 30 -26.81 7.46 -20.15
C LEU A 30 -27.78 8.56 -20.58
N SER A 31 -28.23 8.54 -21.84
CA SER A 31 -29.19 9.52 -22.36
C SER A 31 -30.53 9.47 -21.62
N ALA A 32 -31.07 8.27 -21.42
CA ALA A 32 -32.36 8.03 -20.76
C ALA A 32 -32.32 8.34 -19.25
N THR A 33 -31.19 8.12 -18.58
CA THR A 33 -31.05 8.31 -17.13
C THR A 33 -30.48 9.66 -16.75
N LYS A 34 -30.07 10.50 -17.71
CA LYS A 34 -29.48 11.83 -17.48
C LYS A 34 -30.36 12.74 -16.61
N THR A 35 -31.69 12.61 -16.73
CA THR A 35 -32.66 13.41 -15.95
C THR A 35 -32.98 12.81 -14.59
N ILE A 36 -32.71 11.51 -14.40
CA ILE A 36 -32.97 10.75 -13.17
C ILE A 36 -31.75 10.80 -12.23
N ALA A 37 -30.55 10.73 -12.81
CA ALA A 37 -29.29 10.74 -12.09
C ALA A 37 -28.91 12.18 -11.69
N LYS A 38 -29.38 12.63 -10.53
CA LYS A 38 -28.81 13.81 -9.89
C LYS A 38 -27.43 13.47 -9.33
N PRO A 39 -26.36 14.22 -9.67
CA PRO A 39 -25.07 14.05 -9.02
C PRO A 39 -25.24 14.38 -7.54
N THR A 40 -25.20 13.36 -6.70
CA THR A 40 -25.27 13.48 -5.24
C THR A 40 -23.96 12.94 -4.68
N LYS A 41 -23.36 13.70 -3.78
CA LYS A 41 -22.13 13.28 -3.09
C LYS A 41 -22.38 12.14 -2.10
N GLU A 42 -23.64 11.86 -1.78
CA GLU A 42 -24.00 10.81 -0.82
C GLU A 42 -23.71 9.39 -1.31
N LYS A 43 -23.79 9.14 -2.62
CA LYS A 43 -23.43 7.81 -3.17
C LYS A 43 -21.95 7.44 -3.02
N THR A 44 -21.09 8.43 -2.78
CA THR A 44 -19.66 8.23 -2.54
C THR A 44 -19.33 8.15 -1.04
N LEU A 45 -20.27 8.44 -0.16
CA LEU A 45 -20.06 8.33 1.28
C LEU A 45 -20.25 6.88 1.72
N ILE A 46 -19.41 6.45 2.66
CA ILE A 46 -19.53 5.13 3.26
C ILE A 46 -20.50 5.25 4.44
N TYR A 47 -21.70 4.69 4.23
CA TYR A 47 -22.72 4.60 5.27
C TYR A 47 -22.83 3.16 5.76
N ALA A 48 -22.86 2.97 7.08
CA ALA A 48 -23.42 1.75 7.65
C ALA A 48 -24.38 2.11 8.79
N CYS A 49 -25.52 1.41 8.84
CA CYS A 49 -26.53 1.59 9.89
C CYS A 49 -27.04 3.04 10.08
N GLY A 50 -26.99 3.87 9.03
CA GLY A 50 -27.45 5.26 9.09
C GLY A 50 -26.42 6.25 9.65
N GLU A 51 -25.19 5.80 9.91
CA GLU A 51 -24.09 6.63 10.37
C GLU A 51 -23.01 6.74 9.27
N ASP A 52 -22.39 7.92 9.21
CA ASP A 52 -21.19 8.16 8.40
C ASP A 52 -20.01 7.42 9.05
N ILE A 53 -19.34 6.55 8.29
CA ILE A 53 -18.19 5.79 8.76
C ILE A 53 -16.93 6.30 8.06
N ASP A 54 -15.85 6.45 8.83
CA ASP A 54 -14.55 6.84 8.29
C ASP A 54 -13.99 5.74 7.36
N GLU A 55 -13.32 6.15 6.28
CA GLU A 55 -12.77 5.22 5.28
C GLU A 55 -11.82 4.20 5.92
N LYS A 56 -11.09 4.59 6.97
CA LYS A 56 -10.18 3.70 7.69
C LYS A 56 -10.93 2.57 8.39
N THR A 57 -12.06 2.89 9.04
CA THR A 57 -12.91 1.91 9.72
C THR A 57 -13.69 1.02 8.75
N ALA A 58 -14.01 1.53 7.55
CA ALA A 58 -14.68 0.75 6.51
C ALA A 58 -13.73 -0.17 5.73
N SER A 59 -12.43 0.13 5.72
CA SER A 59 -11.43 -0.65 5.00
C SER A 59 -11.05 -1.94 5.74
N VAL A 60 -11.76 -3.04 5.45
CA VAL A 60 -11.42 -4.40 5.92
C VAL A 60 -10.42 -5.05 4.96
N SER A 61 -9.26 -4.43 4.75
CA SER A 61 -8.25 -4.93 3.82
C SER A 61 -6.94 -5.23 4.56
N ASP A 62 -6.54 -6.50 4.61
CA ASP A 62 -5.27 -6.94 5.22
C ASP A 62 -4.04 -6.27 4.58
N VAL A 63 -4.16 -5.88 3.30
CA VAL A 63 -3.11 -5.13 2.58
C VAL A 63 -2.91 -3.75 3.21
N ASN A 64 -3.98 -3.17 3.77
CA ASN A 64 -3.91 -1.90 4.47
C ASN A 64 -3.24 -2.01 5.85
N LEU A 65 -3.22 -3.21 6.45
CA LEU A 65 -2.58 -3.42 7.76
C LEU A 65 -1.07 -3.21 7.70
N TYR A 66 -0.39 -3.83 6.75
CA TYR A 66 1.07 -3.71 6.59
C TYR A 66 1.49 -2.27 6.24
N VAL A 67 0.75 -1.63 5.34
CA VAL A 67 1.02 -0.26 4.93
C VAL A 67 0.77 0.72 6.08
N THR A 68 -0.30 0.50 6.85
CA THR A 68 -0.62 1.32 8.04
C THR A 68 0.45 1.16 9.12
N ILE A 69 0.83 -0.07 9.47
CA ILE A 69 1.90 -0.35 10.44
C ILE A 69 3.21 0.31 10.01
N TRP A 70 3.58 0.20 8.74
CA TRP A 70 4.80 0.82 8.22
C TRP A 70 4.78 2.35 8.35
N ASN A 71 3.68 2.98 7.94
CA ASN A 71 3.57 4.43 7.91
C ASN A 71 3.36 5.06 9.29
N GLU A 72 2.63 4.39 10.19
CA GLU A 72 2.29 4.95 11.50
C GLU A 72 3.30 4.56 12.59
N ILE A 73 4.00 3.42 12.48
CA ILE A 73 4.92 2.93 13.52
C ILE A 73 6.37 3.02 13.07
N PHE A 74 6.73 2.30 12.00
CA PHE A 74 8.14 2.14 11.62
C PHE A 74 8.76 3.43 11.09
N LYS A 75 8.04 4.16 10.24
CA LYS A 75 8.55 5.39 9.62
C LYS A 75 8.78 6.50 10.66
N PRO A 76 7.85 6.82 11.57
CA PRO A 76 8.09 7.82 12.62
C PRO A 76 9.18 7.39 13.60
N LEU A 77 9.24 6.09 13.95
CA LEU A 77 10.32 5.55 14.78
C LEU A 77 11.68 5.74 14.12
N TYR A 78 11.80 5.40 12.83
CA TYR A 78 13.03 5.59 12.06
C TYR A 78 13.42 7.06 11.98
N ASP A 79 12.47 7.95 11.68
CA ASP A 79 12.75 9.39 11.61
C ASP A 79 13.20 9.96 12.97
N MET A 80 12.59 9.49 14.06
CA MET A 80 12.99 9.86 15.42
C MET A 80 14.39 9.34 15.76
N LEU A 81 14.66 8.07 15.46
CA LEU A 81 15.96 7.45 15.71
C LEU A 81 17.05 8.13 14.87
N ARG A 82 16.80 8.38 13.58
CA ARG A 82 17.72 9.08 12.68
C ARG A 82 18.07 10.46 13.22
N LYS A 83 17.07 11.25 13.63
CA LYS A 83 17.29 12.61 14.15
C LYS A 83 18.05 12.62 15.48
N ARG A 84 17.84 11.63 16.35
CA ARG A 84 18.46 11.58 17.69
C ARG A 84 19.80 10.85 17.74
N VAL A 85 20.01 9.85 16.89
CA VAL A 85 21.22 9.02 16.88
C VAL A 85 22.25 9.54 15.87
N HIS A 86 21.81 10.11 14.74
CA HIS A 86 22.70 10.74 13.77
C HIS A 86 22.67 12.27 13.90
N THR A 87 23.14 12.77 15.04
CA THR A 87 23.26 14.21 15.33
C THR A 87 24.27 14.92 14.42
N GLY A 88 25.18 14.17 13.81
CA GLY A 88 26.28 14.72 13.00
C GLY A 88 27.40 15.36 13.83
N VAL A 89 27.29 15.31 15.16
CA VAL A 89 28.31 15.84 16.08
C VAL A 89 29.38 14.76 16.29
N LEU A 90 30.63 15.11 16.01
CA LEU A 90 31.76 14.19 16.10
C LEU A 90 31.93 13.58 17.51
N ASN A 91 31.66 14.37 18.54
CA ASN A 91 31.74 13.93 19.93
C ASN A 91 30.76 12.79 20.27
N ASP A 92 29.53 12.83 19.72
CA ASP A 92 28.52 11.79 19.96
C ASP A 92 28.97 10.46 19.33
N TRP A 93 29.58 10.52 18.14
CA TRP A 93 30.19 9.36 17.49
C TRP A 93 31.35 8.77 18.30
N PHE A 94 32.23 9.62 18.84
CA PHE A 94 33.32 9.16 19.71
C PHE A 94 32.78 8.47 20.97
N PHE A 95 31.73 9.02 21.59
CA PHE A 95 31.08 8.41 22.75
C PHE A 95 30.55 7.00 22.42
N TRP A 96 29.78 6.85 21.32
CA TRP A 96 29.24 5.56 20.91
C TRP A 96 30.34 4.54 20.56
N MET A 97 31.41 4.98 19.88
CA MET A 97 32.55 4.12 19.56
C MET A 97 33.25 3.63 20.83
N PHE A 98 33.49 4.52 21.79
CA PHE A 98 34.16 4.17 23.04
C PHE A 98 33.30 3.25 23.92
N LEU A 99 31.99 3.50 23.97
CA LEU A 99 31.02 2.63 24.64
C LEU A 99 31.02 1.22 24.04
N LEU A 100 30.98 1.10 22.72
CA LEU A 100 31.03 -0.19 22.03
C LEU A 100 32.35 -0.92 22.25
N LEU A 101 33.48 -0.20 22.28
CA LEU A 101 34.78 -0.77 22.62
C LEU A 101 34.82 -1.34 24.05
N ILE A 102 34.25 -0.63 25.03
CA ILE A 102 34.15 -1.11 26.41
C ILE A 102 33.28 -2.38 26.45
N ILE A 103 32.12 -2.37 25.79
CA ILE A 103 31.22 -3.54 25.75
C ILE A 103 31.91 -4.73 25.07
N ALA A 104 32.60 -4.51 23.96
CA ALA A 104 33.33 -5.58 23.27
C ALA A 104 34.46 -6.14 24.15
N TYR A 105 35.22 -5.26 24.82
CA TYR A 105 36.29 -5.65 25.72
C TYR A 105 35.75 -6.46 26.92
N THR A 106 34.68 -6.00 27.55
CA THR A 106 34.07 -6.73 28.69
C THR A 106 33.56 -8.10 28.25
N ILE A 107 32.93 -8.22 27.08
CA ILE A 107 32.51 -9.51 26.52
C ILE A 107 33.72 -10.42 26.29
N ILE A 108 34.82 -9.93 25.70
CA ILE A 108 36.04 -10.72 25.46
C ILE A 108 36.64 -11.23 26.76
N VAL A 109 36.71 -10.37 27.79
CA VAL A 109 37.23 -10.73 29.12
C VAL A 109 36.33 -11.79 29.78
N LEU A 110 35.00 -11.61 29.74
CA LEU A 110 34.04 -12.56 30.31
C LEU A 110 34.05 -13.92 29.60
N LEU A 111 34.30 -13.93 28.29
CA LEU A 111 34.43 -15.15 27.49
C LEU A 111 35.82 -15.81 27.58
N GLY A 112 36.69 -15.33 28.49
CA GLY A 112 37.98 -15.97 28.81
C GLY A 112 39.15 -15.56 27.92
N GLY A 113 38.99 -14.54 27.06
CA GLY A 113 40.00 -14.14 26.07
C GLY A 113 41.31 -13.56 26.62
N VAL A 114 41.42 -13.36 27.94
CA VAL A 114 42.63 -12.79 28.58
C VAL A 114 43.13 -13.65 29.76
N GLY A 115 42.59 -14.87 29.95
CA GLY A 115 42.91 -15.74 31.08
C GLY A 115 43.27 -17.17 30.70
N GLY A 116 43.90 -17.38 29.55
CA GLY A 116 44.48 -18.66 29.13
C GLY A 116 45.97 -18.78 29.49
N VAL A 117 46.31 -18.55 30.77
CA VAL A 117 47.53 -19.02 31.45
C VAL A 117 47.15 -19.33 32.89
#